data_AF-A0A3T0VEN8-F1
#
_entry.id   AF-A0A3T0VEN8-F1
#
_cell.length_a   1.000
_cell.length_b   1.000
_cell.length_c   1.000
_cell.angle_alpha   90.00
_cell.angle_beta   90.00
_cell.angle_gamma   90.00
#
_symmetry.space_group_name_H-M   'P 1'
#
loop_
_entity.id
_entity.type
_entity.pdbx_description
1 polymer ?
#
loop_
_entity_poly.entity_id
_entity_poly.type
_entity_poly.pdbx_seq_one_letter_code
_entity_poly.pdbx_strand_id
1 'polypeptide(L)'
;MFTALNDKNTFSYAFEKIRNAIAVPSENNIYAATSLGLEVLGRKYDVFRQELDAVGELGDWEYDLDTYSHCIAVLQHYFTGNPSKLTERDARIYSHYLQTEHKGFVKLAEELAADR
;
A
#
# COMPACT_ATOMS: atom_id res chain seq x y z
N MET A 1 -6.25 -14.69 -13.10
CA MET A 1 -6.56 -14.54 -11.66
C MET A 1 -5.48 -13.69 -11.02
N PHE A 2 -5.80 -13.01 -9.91
CA PHE A 2 -4.90 -12.16 -9.13
C PHE A 2 -4.01 -11.22 -9.95
N THR A 3 -4.65 -10.29 -10.67
CA THR A 3 -3.93 -9.33 -11.53
C THR A 3 -3.66 -8.00 -10.86
N ALA A 4 -4.32 -7.73 -9.72
CA ALA A 4 -4.18 -6.47 -8.99
C ALA A 4 -2.72 -6.16 -8.63
N LEU A 5 -1.94 -7.17 -8.28
CA LEU A 5 -0.57 -7.02 -7.77
C LEU A 5 0.53 -7.29 -8.82
N ASN A 6 0.18 -7.62 -10.07
CA ASN A 6 1.16 -8.05 -11.08
C ASN A 6 2.03 -6.93 -11.66
N ASP A 7 1.61 -5.68 -11.53
CA ASP A 7 2.32 -4.52 -12.08
C ASP A 7 3.42 -4.01 -11.14
N LYS A 8 4.56 -4.71 -11.15
CA LYS A 8 5.74 -4.40 -10.33
C LYS A 8 6.24 -2.96 -10.48
N ASN A 9 6.09 -2.37 -11.68
CA ASN A 9 6.56 -1.01 -11.95
C ASN A 9 5.67 0.02 -11.24
N THR A 10 4.36 -0.18 -11.29
CA THR A 10 3.40 0.69 -10.57
C THR A 10 3.68 0.71 -9.07
N PHE A 11 3.88 -0.45 -8.43
CA PHE A 11 4.17 -0.49 -6.99
C PHE A 11 5.54 0.10 -6.64
N SER A 12 6.58 -0.23 -7.41
CA SER A 12 7.93 0.31 -7.18
C SER A 12 7.94 1.83 -7.26
N TYR A 13 7.25 2.39 -8.25
CA TYR A 13 7.09 3.83 -8.42
C TYR A 13 6.28 4.47 -7.29
N ALA A 14 5.15 3.86 -6.89
CA ALA A 14 4.34 4.33 -5.78
C ALA A 14 5.14 4.41 -4.47
N PHE A 15 5.88 3.35 -4.13
CA PHE A 15 6.72 3.32 -2.92
C PHE A 15 7.85 4.34 -2.99
N GLU A 16 8.45 4.55 -4.16
CA GLU A 16 9.46 5.59 -4.34
C GLU A 16 8.89 6.98 -4.03
N LYS A 17 7.70 7.32 -4.53
CA LYS A 17 7.09 8.63 -4.26
C LYS A 17 6.79 8.85 -2.79
N ILE A 18 6.29 7.83 -2.10
CA ILE A 18 6.07 7.86 -0.65
C ILE A 18 7.40 8.12 0.09
N ARG A 19 8.47 7.37 -0.22
CA ARG A 19 9.78 7.56 0.43
C ARG A 19 10.36 8.96 0.16
N ASN A 20 10.25 9.45 -1.06
CA ASN A 20 10.77 10.76 -1.45
C ASN A 20 10.06 11.89 -0.68
N ALA A 21 8.74 11.81 -0.52
CA ALA A 21 7.97 12.79 0.23
C ALA A 21 8.23 12.75 1.74
N ILE A 22 8.50 11.57 2.31
CA ILE A 22 8.92 11.46 3.72
C ILE A 22 10.29 12.13 3.92
N ALA A 23 11.25 11.89 3.03
CA ALA A 23 12.59 12.43 3.15
C ALA A 23 12.67 13.93 2.82
N VAL A 24 11.90 14.40 1.84
CA VAL A 24 11.89 15.79 1.37
C VAL A 24 10.44 16.22 1.13
N PRO A 25 9.76 16.79 2.14
CA PRO A 25 8.33 17.13 2.06
C PRO A 25 8.09 18.45 1.31
N SER A 26 8.34 18.46 0.00
CA SER A 26 7.93 19.55 -0.89
C SER A 26 6.49 19.34 -1.36
N GLU A 27 5.81 20.41 -1.77
CA GLU A 27 4.44 20.35 -2.31
C GLU A 27 4.33 19.34 -3.47
N ASN A 28 5.29 19.36 -4.40
CA ASN A 28 5.35 18.40 -5.51
C ASN A 28 5.53 16.95 -5.03
N ASN A 29 6.40 16.72 -4.05
CA ASN A 29 6.62 15.37 -3.53
C ASN A 29 5.41 14.86 -2.76
N ILE A 30 4.77 15.73 -1.96
CA ILE A 30 3.54 15.42 -1.23
C ILE A 30 2.44 15.03 -2.22
N TYR A 31 2.20 15.85 -3.25
CA TYR A 31 1.23 15.54 -4.31
C TYR A 31 1.52 14.20 -4.99
N ALA A 32 2.80 13.95 -5.34
CA ALA A 32 3.19 12.69 -5.95
C ALA A 32 2.97 11.50 -5.00
N ALA A 33 3.29 11.63 -3.72
CA ALA A 33 3.09 10.58 -2.73
C ALA A 33 1.61 10.29 -2.46
N THR A 34 0.74 11.31 -2.45
CA THR A 34 -0.70 11.12 -2.26
C THR A 34 -1.34 10.51 -3.50
N SER A 35 -1.21 11.16 -4.66
CA SER A 35 -2.02 10.83 -5.84
C SER A 35 -1.40 9.74 -6.72
N LEU A 36 -0.06 9.65 -6.78
CA LEU A 36 0.64 8.62 -7.56
C LEU A 36 1.16 7.46 -6.68
N GLY A 37 1.19 7.65 -5.36
CA GLY A 37 1.57 6.65 -4.38
C GLY A 37 0.36 6.02 -3.70
N LEU A 38 -0.11 6.66 -2.65
CA LEU A 38 -1.09 6.11 -1.70
C LEU A 38 -2.46 5.82 -2.34
N GLU A 39 -2.98 6.72 -3.19
CA GLU A 39 -4.24 6.47 -3.93
C GLU A 39 -4.13 5.31 -4.93
N VAL A 40 -2.95 5.10 -5.52
CA VAL A 40 -2.70 3.97 -6.42
C VAL A 40 -2.65 2.67 -5.62
N LEU A 41 -1.90 2.66 -4.50
CA LEU A 41 -1.86 1.51 -3.61
C LEU A 41 -3.26 1.14 -3.12
N GLY A 42 -4.04 2.11 -2.62
CA GLY A 42 -5.40 1.88 -2.13
C GLY A 42 -6.28 1.20 -3.17
N ARG A 43 -6.36 1.76 -4.38
CA ARG A 43 -7.16 1.18 -5.47
C ARG A 43 -6.71 -0.24 -5.84
N LYS A 44 -5.42 -0.51 -5.89
CA LYS A 44 -4.91 -1.85 -6.21
C LYS A 44 -5.26 -2.86 -5.11
N TYR A 45 -5.16 -2.47 -3.85
CA TYR A 45 -5.49 -3.33 -2.73
C TYR A 45 -7.00 -3.56 -2.58
N ASP A 46 -7.83 -2.59 -2.96
CA ASP A 46 -9.28 -2.80 -3.05
C ASP A 46 -9.65 -3.85 -4.10
N VAL A 47 -9.00 -3.81 -5.28
CA VAL A 47 -9.18 -4.86 -6.30
C VAL A 47 -8.66 -6.20 -5.81
N PHE A 48 -7.50 -6.23 -5.14
CA PHE A 48 -6.96 -7.49 -4.59
C PHE A 48 -7.89 -8.09 -3.52
N ARG A 49 -8.49 -7.27 -2.66
CA ARG A 49 -9.51 -7.71 -1.69
C ARG A 49 -10.70 -8.35 -2.39
N GLN A 50 -11.19 -7.74 -3.49
CA GLN A 50 -12.28 -8.33 -4.30
C GLN A 50 -11.87 -9.64 -4.97
N GLU A 51 -10.63 -9.74 -5.46
CA GLU A 51 -10.11 -10.98 -6.03
C GLU A 51 -10.07 -12.11 -4.99
N LEU A 52 -9.69 -11.81 -3.74
CA LEU A 52 -9.69 -12.77 -2.63
C LEU A 52 -11.10 -13.18 -2.19
N ASP A 53 -12.03 -12.22 -2.12
CA ASP A 53 -13.42 -12.50 -1.74
C ASP A 53 -14.11 -13.41 -2.78
N ALA A 54 -13.89 -13.12 -4.07
CA ALA A 54 -14.45 -13.91 -5.17
C ALA A 54 -14.00 -15.38 -5.16
N VAL A 55 -12.92 -15.71 -4.43
CA VAL A 55 -12.39 -17.05 -4.32
C VAL A 55 -12.62 -17.70 -2.96
N GLY A 56 -13.23 -16.99 -2.02
CA GLY A 56 -13.48 -17.48 -0.66
C GLY A 56 -12.25 -17.46 0.26
N GLU A 57 -11.17 -16.78 -0.15
CA GLU A 57 -9.90 -16.73 0.60
C GLU A 57 -9.80 -15.48 1.48
N LEU A 58 -10.73 -14.51 1.38
CA LEU A 58 -10.64 -13.24 2.10
C LEU A 58 -10.56 -13.42 3.63
N GLY A 59 -11.26 -14.40 4.20
CA GLY A 59 -11.38 -14.54 5.66
C GLY A 59 -10.04 -14.68 6.39
N ASP A 60 -9.08 -15.38 5.79
CA ASP A 60 -7.75 -15.59 6.40
C ASP A 60 -6.85 -14.35 6.30
N TRP A 61 -7.18 -13.39 5.43
CA TRP A 61 -6.33 -12.24 5.09
C TRP A 61 -6.97 -10.87 5.39
N GLU A 62 -8.23 -10.84 5.84
CA GLU A 62 -8.99 -9.61 6.06
C GLU A 62 -8.28 -8.67 7.03
N TYR A 63 -7.78 -9.20 8.15
CA TYR A 63 -7.07 -8.41 9.16
C TYR A 63 -5.78 -7.77 8.62
N ASP A 64 -5.00 -8.50 7.84
CA ASP A 64 -3.75 -8.00 7.28
C ASP A 64 -4.02 -6.94 6.20
N LEU A 65 -5.07 -7.14 5.38
CA LEU A 65 -5.52 -6.16 4.41
C LEU A 65 -6.04 -4.88 5.07
N ASP A 66 -6.79 -5.01 6.17
CA ASP A 66 -7.26 -3.87 6.96
C ASP A 66 -6.09 -3.10 7.59
N THR A 67 -5.09 -3.82 8.09
CA THR A 67 -3.86 -3.22 8.61
C THR A 67 -3.09 -2.49 7.51
N TYR A 68 -3.03 -3.07 6.30
CA TYR A 68 -2.43 -2.44 5.13
C TYR A 68 -3.17 -1.16 4.72
N SER A 69 -4.51 -1.23 4.61
CA SER A 69 -5.38 -0.07 4.36
C SER A 69 -5.23 1.02 5.42
N HIS A 70 -5.12 0.64 6.69
CA HIS A 70 -4.87 1.56 7.79
C HIS A 70 -3.54 2.31 7.61
N CYS A 71 -2.47 1.60 7.27
CA CYS A 71 -1.15 2.21 7.04
C CYS A 71 -1.18 3.22 5.87
N ILE A 72 -1.95 2.94 4.81
CA ILE A 72 -2.17 3.88 3.71
C ILE A 72 -2.85 5.16 4.24
N ALA A 73 -3.95 5.01 4.98
CA ALA A 73 -4.71 6.15 5.51
C ALA A 73 -3.88 7.01 6.48
N VAL A 74 -3.07 6.35 7.34
CA VAL A 74 -2.14 7.04 8.25
C VAL A 74 -1.14 7.89 7.49
N LEU A 75 -0.53 7.36 6.41
CA LEU A 75 0.40 8.13 5.59
C LEU A 75 -0.30 9.23 4.79
N GLN A 76 -1.54 9.03 4.35
CA GLN A 76 -2.33 10.10 3.72
C GLN A 76 -2.53 11.26 4.69
N HIS A 77 -2.90 10.98 5.95
CA HIS A 77 -3.04 11.99 6.99
C HIS A 77 -1.72 12.66 7.35
N TYR A 78 -0.62 11.91 7.39
CA TYR A 78 0.72 12.47 7.59
C TYR A 78 1.05 13.54 6.55
N PHE A 79 0.74 13.31 5.26
CA PHE A 79 1.00 14.27 4.19
C PHE A 79 -0.02 15.41 4.11
N THR A 80 -1.23 15.25 4.66
CA THR A 80 -2.35 16.21 4.57
C THR A 80 -2.58 16.98 5.87
N GLY A 81 -1.49 17.42 6.50
CA GLY A 81 -1.52 18.28 7.70
C GLY A 81 -1.18 17.57 9.01
N ASN A 82 -0.98 16.25 8.99
CA ASN A 82 -0.43 15.46 10.10
C ASN A 82 -1.14 15.69 11.46
N PRO A 83 -2.46 15.46 11.56
CA PRO A 83 -3.23 15.72 12.78
C PRO A 83 -2.75 14.89 13.98
N SER A 84 -2.26 13.67 13.73
CA SER A 84 -1.72 12.76 14.75
C SER A 84 -0.30 13.11 15.20
N LYS A 85 0.30 14.18 14.66
CA LYS A 85 1.65 14.66 14.99
C LYS A 85 2.73 13.58 14.84
N LEU A 86 2.61 12.74 13.82
CA LEU A 86 3.59 11.71 13.52
C LEU A 86 4.93 12.35 13.14
N THR A 87 6.01 11.73 13.57
CA THR A 87 7.36 12.12 13.17
C THR A 87 7.74 11.50 11.83
N GLU A 88 8.81 12.00 11.23
CA GLU A 88 9.41 11.34 10.06
C GLU A 88 9.75 9.87 10.34
N ARG A 89 10.21 9.57 11.57
CA ARG A 89 10.52 8.19 11.98
C ARG A 89 9.28 7.30 11.91
N ASP A 90 8.14 7.79 12.40
CA ASP A 90 6.88 7.05 12.36
C ASP A 90 6.43 6.82 10.91
N ALA A 91 6.48 7.86 10.08
CA ALA A 91 6.16 7.74 8.66
C ALA A 91 7.05 6.73 7.92
N ARG A 92 8.36 6.68 8.25
CA ARG A 92 9.28 5.66 7.73
C ARG A 92 8.89 4.25 8.14
N ILE A 93 8.39 4.05 9.36
CA ILE A 93 7.91 2.74 9.85
C ILE A 93 6.71 2.29 9.01
N TYR A 94 5.68 3.13 8.87
CA TYR A 94 4.51 2.81 8.04
C TYR A 94 4.88 2.57 6.58
N SER A 95 5.75 3.41 5.99
CA SER A 95 6.22 3.22 4.62
C SER A 95 6.99 1.92 4.44
N HIS A 96 7.77 1.51 5.44
CA HIS A 96 8.49 0.25 5.42
C HIS A 96 7.54 -0.95 5.54
N TYR A 97 6.55 -0.88 6.43
CA TYR A 97 5.52 -1.90 6.57
C TYR A 97 4.82 -2.16 5.23
N LEU A 98 4.34 -1.12 4.54
CA LEU A 98 3.69 -1.26 3.24
C LEU A 98 4.59 -1.97 2.21
N GLN A 99 5.89 -1.67 2.18
CA GLN A 99 6.83 -2.32 1.26
C GLN A 99 7.09 -3.79 1.59
N THR A 100 7.11 -4.13 2.87
CA THR A 100 7.37 -5.49 3.34
C THR A 100 6.14 -6.37 3.13
N GLU A 101 4.97 -5.93 3.60
CA GLU A 101 3.72 -6.68 3.43
C GLU A 101 3.33 -6.84 1.97
N HIS A 102 3.63 -5.85 1.13
CA HIS A 102 3.38 -5.99 -0.31
C HIS A 102 4.09 -7.22 -0.92
N LYS A 103 5.30 -7.55 -0.46
CA LYS A 103 6.00 -8.76 -0.93
C LYS A 103 5.28 -10.03 -0.48
N GLY A 104 4.74 -10.03 0.74
CA GLY A 104 3.92 -11.12 1.26
C GLY A 104 2.66 -11.33 0.43
N PHE A 105 1.91 -10.26 0.18
CA PHE A 105 0.69 -10.32 -0.64
C PHE A 105 0.94 -10.69 -2.10
N VAL A 106 2.06 -10.27 -2.69
CA VAL A 106 2.47 -10.74 -4.03
C VAL A 106 2.72 -12.24 -4.02
N LYS A 107 3.43 -12.76 -3.01
CA LYS A 107 3.66 -14.21 -2.89
C LYS A 107 2.36 -14.99 -2.70
N LEU A 108 1.46 -14.48 -1.87
CA LEU A 108 0.12 -15.04 -1.69
C LEU A 108 -0.65 -15.10 -3.03
N ALA A 109 -0.66 -13.98 -3.77
CA ALA A 109 -1.29 -13.91 -5.08
C ALA A 109 -0.72 -14.93 -6.07
N GLU A 110 0.60 -15.13 -6.05
CA GLU A 110 1.30 -16.13 -6.87
C GLU A 110 0.92 -17.57 -6.46
N GLU A 111 0.85 -17.86 -5.15
CA GLU A 111 0.47 -19.17 -4.60
C GLU A 111 -0.98 -19.53 -4.96
N LEU A 112 -1.93 -18.62 -4.70
CA LEU A 112 -3.34 -18.83 -5.02
C LEU A 112 -3.61 -18.93 -6.53
N ALA A 113 -2.74 -18.34 -7.37
CA ALA A 113 -2.82 -18.47 -8.82
C ALA A 113 -2.22 -19.79 -9.32
N ALA A 114 -1.29 -20.41 -8.59
CA ALA A 114 -0.64 -21.67 -8.95
C ALA A 114 -1.41 -22.91 -8.47
N ASP A 115 -2.15 -22.79 -7.36
CA ASP A 115 -3.01 -23.85 -6.81
C ASP A 115 -4.32 -24.05 -7.60
N ARG A 116 -4.46 -23.37 -8.75
CA ARG A 116 -5.64 -23.41 -9.64
C ARG A 116 -5.26 -23.73 -11.08
#